data_AF-A0AA97CQR7-F1
#
_entry.id   AF-A0AA97CQR7-F1
#
_cell.length_a   1.000
_cell.length_b   1.000
_cell.length_c   1.000
_cell.angle_alpha   90.00
_cell.angle_beta   90.00
_cell.angle_gamma   90.00
#
_symmetry.space_group_name_H-M   'P 1'
#
loop_
_entity.id
_entity.type
_entity.pdbx_description
1 polymer ?
#
loop_
_entity_poly.entity_id
_entity_poly.type
_entity_poly.pdbx_seq_one_letter_code
_entity_poly.pdbx_strand_id
1 'polypeptide(L)'
;MKSWVENSQLVELINTLDDFQAEQYRKKLICYVNQYQEIYPFDILDDVQAYLQLKLEADDLDFTCIPQEVTQAIETGYYEYCISLNEISAAYKIVTKVTPLTRLDLIQFANHLLEAYSCNYSEEEFLAPKLTELVCLLHK
;
A
#
# COMPACT_ATOMS: atom_id res chain seq x y z
N MET A 1 4.08 -15.41 2.95
CA MET A 1 4.63 -14.07 3.26
C MET A 1 4.88 -14.00 4.75
N LYS A 2 6.03 -13.46 5.17
CA LYS A 2 6.29 -13.16 6.59
C LYS A 2 5.28 -12.10 7.05
N SER A 3 4.75 -12.23 8.26
CA SER A 3 3.91 -11.18 8.85
C SER A 3 4.80 -10.23 9.64
N TRP A 4 5.18 -9.11 9.05
CA TRP A 4 6.02 -8.08 9.66
C TRP A 4 5.33 -7.34 10.80
N VAL A 5 4.01 -7.33 10.79
CA VAL A 5 3.18 -6.57 11.73
C VAL A 5 2.65 -7.45 12.87
N GLU A 6 2.97 -8.74 12.90
CA GLU A 6 2.52 -9.66 13.96
C GLU A 6 2.98 -9.17 15.33
N ASN A 7 2.06 -9.12 16.31
CA ASN A 7 2.31 -8.61 17.66
C ASN A 7 2.84 -7.16 17.72
N SER A 8 2.60 -6.35 16.69
CA SER A 8 2.96 -4.93 16.67
C SER A 8 1.82 -4.03 17.15
N GLN A 9 2.16 -2.84 17.64
CA GLN A 9 1.20 -1.77 17.97
C GLN A 9 0.30 -1.39 16.78
N LEU A 10 0.81 -1.57 15.55
CA LEU A 10 0.04 -1.31 14.34
C LEU A 10 -1.16 -2.26 14.22
N VAL A 11 -0.97 -3.55 14.47
CA VAL A 11 -2.07 -4.53 14.45
C VAL A 11 -3.05 -4.29 15.59
N GLU A 12 -2.55 -3.96 16.78
CA GLU A 12 -3.41 -3.57 17.90
C GLU A 12 -4.30 -2.38 17.54
N LEU A 13 -3.71 -1.31 16.96
CA LEU A 13 -4.45 -0.15 16.46
C LEU A 13 -5.47 -0.53 15.40
N ILE A 14 -5.09 -1.29 14.37
CA ILE A 14 -6.01 -1.73 13.31
C ILE A 14 -7.17 -2.53 13.89
N ASN A 15 -6.92 -3.40 14.88
CA ASN A 15 -7.96 -4.21 15.50
C ASN A 15 -8.99 -3.38 16.29
N THR A 16 -8.65 -2.16 16.73
CA THR A 16 -9.60 -1.23 17.36
C THR A 16 -10.52 -0.53 16.37
N LEU A 17 -10.22 -0.59 15.06
CA LEU A 17 -11.06 -0.01 14.03
C LEU A 17 -12.31 -0.87 13.80
N ASP A 18 -13.42 -0.24 13.43
CA ASP A 18 -14.53 -0.94 12.81
C ASP A 18 -14.19 -1.20 11.33
N ASP A 19 -14.72 -2.28 10.72
CA ASP A 19 -14.41 -2.61 9.32
C ASP A 19 -14.79 -1.48 8.34
N PHE A 20 -15.79 -0.66 8.68
CA PHE A 20 -16.21 0.51 7.91
C PHE A 20 -15.26 1.71 8.02
N GLN A 21 -14.42 1.75 9.05
CA GLN A 21 -13.47 2.85 9.27
C GLN A 21 -12.20 2.69 8.43
N ALA A 22 -11.91 1.50 7.92
CA ALA A 22 -10.70 1.27 7.12
C ALA A 22 -10.69 2.09 5.82
N GLU A 23 -11.87 2.30 5.19
CA GLU A 23 -12.01 3.08 3.97
C GLU A 23 -11.52 4.53 4.12
N GLN A 24 -11.68 5.14 5.30
CA GLN A 24 -11.27 6.53 5.54
C GLN A 24 -9.75 6.73 5.35
N TYR A 25 -8.97 5.65 5.41
CA TYR A 25 -7.53 5.69 5.26
C TYR A 25 -7.06 5.55 3.81
N ARG A 26 -7.94 5.18 2.86
CA ARG A 26 -7.54 4.90 1.47
C ARG A 26 -6.68 6.02 0.87
N LYS A 27 -7.09 7.28 1.05
CA LYS A 27 -6.32 8.44 0.60
C LYS A 27 -4.89 8.45 1.13
N LYS A 28 -4.73 8.24 2.45
CA LYS A 28 -3.43 8.20 3.12
C LYS A 28 -2.57 7.02 2.63
N LEU A 29 -3.18 5.85 2.40
CA LEU A 29 -2.48 4.68 1.87
C LEU A 29 -1.98 4.91 0.45
N ILE A 30 -2.80 5.53 -0.42
CA ILE A 30 -2.40 5.91 -1.78
C ILE A 30 -1.17 6.83 -1.73
N CYS A 31 -1.20 7.89 -0.92
CA CYS A 31 -0.04 8.77 -0.76
C CYS A 31 1.21 7.99 -0.33
N TYR A 32 1.06 7.06 0.60
CA TYR A 32 2.19 6.33 1.17
C TYR A 32 2.80 5.30 0.20
N VAL A 33 1.98 4.60 -0.60
CA VAL A 33 2.50 3.71 -1.66
C VAL A 33 3.12 4.51 -2.82
N ASN A 34 2.53 5.65 -3.20
CA ASN A 34 3.13 6.55 -4.19
C ASN A 34 4.49 7.08 -3.72
N GLN A 35 4.63 7.42 -2.43
CA GLN A 35 5.90 7.83 -1.85
C GLN A 35 6.96 6.72 -1.92
N TYR A 36 6.58 5.46 -1.74
CA TYR A 36 7.52 4.35 -1.96
C TYR A 36 8.03 4.34 -3.40
N GLN A 37 7.11 4.41 -4.38
CA GLN A 37 7.44 4.41 -5.80
C GLN A 37 8.31 5.63 -6.20
N GLU A 38 8.12 6.79 -5.58
CA GLU A 38 9.00 7.96 -5.76
C GLU A 38 10.45 7.69 -5.34
N ILE A 39 10.64 6.93 -4.25
CA ILE A 39 11.98 6.63 -3.70
C ILE A 39 12.62 5.45 -4.44
N TYR A 40 11.83 4.44 -4.79
CA TYR A 40 12.25 3.19 -5.46
C TYR A 40 11.43 2.98 -6.73
N PRO A 41 11.75 3.69 -7.81
CA PRO A 41 10.94 3.67 -9.02
C PRO A 41 11.04 2.34 -9.76
N PHE A 42 9.89 1.89 -10.23
CA PHE A 42 9.73 0.83 -11.22
C PHE A 42 8.96 1.38 -12.42
N ASP A 43 9.60 1.48 -13.59
CA ASP A 43 9.02 2.05 -14.80
C ASP A 43 7.62 1.49 -15.14
N ILE A 44 7.38 0.21 -14.85
CA ILE A 44 6.09 -0.44 -15.10
C ILE A 44 4.95 0.14 -14.25
N LEU A 45 5.25 0.79 -13.13
CA LEU A 45 4.27 1.37 -12.21
C LEU A 45 4.15 2.89 -12.35
N ASP A 46 4.85 3.53 -13.28
CA ASP A 46 4.81 4.99 -13.47
C ASP A 46 3.38 5.47 -13.81
N ASP A 47 2.70 4.79 -14.73
CA ASP A 47 1.31 5.09 -15.09
C ASP A 47 0.34 4.84 -13.93
N VAL A 48 0.65 3.86 -13.06
CA VAL A 48 -0.15 3.56 -11.86
C VAL A 48 -0.04 4.70 -10.86
N GLN A 49 1.20 5.15 -10.59
CA GLN A 49 1.47 6.26 -9.68
C GLN A 49 0.84 7.55 -10.19
N ALA A 50 1.00 7.88 -11.48
CA ALA A 50 0.43 9.06 -12.10
C ALA A 50 -1.10 9.04 -12.05
N TYR A 51 -1.73 7.90 -12.36
CA TYR A 51 -3.18 7.74 -12.26
C TYR A 51 -3.69 7.99 -10.84
N LEU A 52 -3.03 7.41 -9.84
CA LEU A 52 -3.41 7.58 -8.44
C LEU A 52 -3.17 9.00 -7.93
N GLN A 53 -2.13 9.67 -8.41
CA GLN A 53 -1.90 11.09 -8.11
C GLN A 53 -3.06 11.96 -8.64
N LEU A 54 -3.54 11.71 -9.87
CA LEU A 54 -4.70 12.42 -10.42
C LEU A 54 -5.97 12.17 -9.59
N LYS A 55 -6.17 10.93 -9.10
CA LYS A 55 -7.29 10.58 -8.21
C LYS A 55 -7.22 11.35 -6.88
N LEU A 56 -6.02 11.49 -6.30
CA LEU A 56 -5.80 12.30 -5.10
C LEU A 56 -6.11 13.79 -5.32
N GLU A 57 -5.67 14.34 -6.46
CA GLU A 57 -5.88 15.76 -6.83
C GLU A 57 -7.34 16.09 -7.09
N ALA A 58 -8.08 15.18 -7.72
CA ALA A 58 -9.50 15.31 -7.98
C ALA A 58 -10.38 15.05 -6.74
N ASP A 59 -9.79 14.53 -5.67
CA ASP A 59 -10.50 13.95 -4.51
C ASP A 59 -11.57 12.92 -4.93
N ASP A 60 -11.28 12.19 -6.00
CA ASP A 60 -12.12 11.15 -6.57
C ASP A 60 -11.46 9.80 -6.28
N LEU A 61 -11.96 9.08 -5.28
CA LEU A 61 -11.48 7.74 -4.92
C LEU A 61 -12.38 6.63 -5.48
N ASP A 62 -13.11 6.90 -6.56
CA ASP A 62 -13.86 5.88 -7.30
C ASP A 62 -12.91 5.06 -8.20
N PHE A 63 -12.87 3.76 -7.94
CA PHE A 63 -12.06 2.78 -8.66
C PHE A 63 -12.88 1.79 -9.49
N THR A 64 -14.17 2.07 -9.72
CA THR A 64 -15.05 1.23 -10.56
C THR A 64 -14.61 1.18 -12.03
N CYS A 65 -13.97 2.24 -12.52
CA CYS A 65 -13.50 2.39 -13.90
C CYS A 65 -12.00 2.75 -13.94
N ILE A 66 -11.14 1.79 -13.62
CA ILE A 66 -9.68 1.95 -13.76
C ILE A 66 -9.28 1.73 -15.23
N PRO A 67 -8.41 2.58 -15.81
CA PRO A 67 -7.85 2.33 -17.14
C PRO A 67 -7.22 0.94 -17.26
N GLN A 68 -7.33 0.34 -18.44
CA GLN A 68 -6.80 -1.00 -18.67
C GLN A 68 -5.27 -1.03 -18.49
N GLU A 69 -4.56 0.02 -18.93
CA GLU A 69 -3.10 0.08 -18.79
C GLU A 69 -2.67 0.04 -17.31
N VAL A 70 -3.36 0.79 -16.45
CA VAL A 70 -3.11 0.81 -14.99
C VAL A 70 -3.36 -0.57 -14.38
N THR A 71 -4.46 -1.23 -14.74
CA THR A 71 -4.77 -2.57 -14.23
C THR A 71 -3.72 -3.59 -14.69
N GLN A 72 -3.31 -3.54 -15.96
CA GLN A 72 -2.30 -4.42 -16.52
C GLN A 72 -0.92 -4.20 -15.90
N ALA A 73 -0.53 -2.96 -15.64
CA ALA A 73 0.71 -2.62 -14.95
C ALA A 73 0.76 -3.21 -13.53
N ILE A 74 -0.33 -3.04 -12.77
CA ILE A 74 -0.47 -3.65 -11.43
C ILE A 74 -0.39 -5.18 -11.53
N GLU A 75 -1.14 -5.81 -12.44
CA GLU A 75 -1.14 -7.26 -12.59
C GLU A 75 0.23 -7.81 -13.01
N THR A 76 0.89 -7.14 -13.95
CA THR A 76 2.21 -7.57 -14.42
C THR A 76 3.21 -7.51 -13.27
N GLY A 77 3.34 -6.37 -12.60
CA GLY A 77 4.24 -6.24 -11.45
C GLY A 77 3.91 -7.22 -10.33
N TYR A 78 2.62 -7.51 -10.08
CA TYR A 78 2.19 -8.51 -9.10
C TYR A 78 2.65 -9.93 -9.43
N TYR A 79 3.02 -10.26 -10.67
CA TYR A 79 3.53 -11.60 -11.03
C TYR A 79 5.01 -11.60 -11.40
N GLU A 80 5.72 -10.49 -11.20
CA GLU A 80 7.15 -10.38 -11.45
C GLU A 80 7.99 -11.13 -10.41
N TYR A 81 9.22 -11.49 -10.81
CA TYR A 81 10.17 -12.16 -9.92
C TYR A 81 10.81 -11.20 -8.90
N CYS A 82 10.86 -9.90 -9.22
CA CYS A 82 11.35 -8.89 -8.29
C CYS A 82 10.40 -8.74 -7.10
N ILE A 83 10.83 -9.17 -5.91
CA ILE A 83 10.00 -9.19 -4.70
C ILE A 83 9.47 -7.78 -4.39
N SER A 84 10.33 -6.76 -4.37
CA SER A 84 9.88 -5.39 -4.11
C SER A 84 8.79 -4.92 -5.08
N LEU A 85 8.95 -5.17 -6.38
CA LEU A 85 7.93 -4.84 -7.39
C LEU A 85 6.63 -5.61 -7.14
N ASN A 86 6.71 -6.93 -6.91
CA ASN A 86 5.56 -7.77 -6.59
C ASN A 86 4.75 -7.23 -5.40
N GLU A 87 5.44 -6.88 -4.32
CA GLU A 87 4.85 -6.41 -3.09
C GLU A 87 4.24 -4.99 -3.23
N ILE A 88 4.90 -4.07 -3.94
CA ILE A 88 4.32 -2.75 -4.23
C ILE A 88 3.13 -2.84 -5.18
N SER A 89 3.17 -3.70 -6.18
CA SER A 89 2.00 -3.98 -7.02
C SER A 89 0.84 -4.56 -6.21
N ALA A 90 1.11 -5.42 -5.21
CA ALA A 90 0.09 -5.92 -4.30
C ALA A 90 -0.52 -4.80 -3.44
N ALA A 91 0.31 -3.88 -2.94
CA ALA A 91 -0.16 -2.69 -2.22
C ALA A 91 -1.03 -1.79 -3.11
N TYR A 92 -0.62 -1.54 -4.36
CA TYR A 92 -1.44 -0.80 -5.34
C TYR A 92 -2.78 -1.49 -5.58
N LYS A 93 -2.78 -2.81 -5.79
CA LYS A 93 -3.99 -3.60 -5.99
C LYS A 93 -4.99 -3.47 -4.84
N ILE A 94 -4.52 -3.36 -3.60
CA ILE A 94 -5.38 -3.13 -2.43
C ILE A 94 -6.02 -1.74 -2.50
N VAL A 95 -5.23 -0.69 -2.71
CA VAL A 95 -5.76 0.68 -2.68
C VAL A 95 -6.61 1.01 -3.90
N THR A 96 -6.48 0.27 -5.00
CA THR A 96 -7.32 0.40 -6.20
C THR A 96 -8.49 -0.60 -6.22
N LYS A 97 -8.70 -1.40 -5.17
CA LYS A 97 -9.82 -2.35 -5.19
C LYS A 97 -11.16 -1.60 -5.18
N VAL A 98 -12.14 -2.12 -5.92
CA VAL A 98 -13.48 -1.50 -6.07
C VAL A 98 -14.30 -1.53 -4.78
N THR A 99 -14.08 -2.54 -3.93
CA THR A 99 -14.78 -2.68 -2.66
C THR A 99 -14.18 -1.78 -1.58
N PRO A 100 -14.95 -1.40 -0.55
CA PRO A 100 -14.39 -0.70 0.60
C PRO A 100 -13.22 -1.47 1.23
N LEU A 101 -12.20 -0.74 1.67
CA LEU A 101 -11.11 -1.30 2.47
C LEU A 101 -11.67 -1.81 3.80
N THR A 102 -11.11 -2.91 4.26
CA THR A 102 -11.38 -3.57 5.54
C THR A 102 -10.11 -3.53 6.40
N ARG A 103 -10.22 -3.93 7.67
CA ARG A 103 -9.03 -4.08 8.52
C ARG A 103 -8.00 -5.05 7.96
N LEU A 104 -8.46 -6.13 7.31
CA LEU A 104 -7.56 -7.10 6.70
C LEU A 104 -6.74 -6.45 5.57
N ASP A 105 -7.34 -5.56 4.79
CA ASP A 105 -6.63 -4.83 3.74
C ASP A 105 -5.54 -3.92 4.33
N LEU A 106 -5.80 -3.27 5.48
CA LEU A 106 -4.78 -2.45 6.16
C LEU A 106 -3.58 -3.29 6.61
N ILE A 107 -3.86 -4.49 7.17
CA ILE A 107 -2.82 -5.43 7.60
C ILE A 107 -2.03 -5.94 6.40
N GLN A 108 -2.71 -6.30 5.31
CA GLN A 108 -2.05 -6.78 4.09
C GLN A 108 -1.22 -5.68 3.45
N PHE A 109 -1.77 -4.48 3.29
CA PHE A 109 -1.06 -3.32 2.77
C PHE A 109 0.22 -3.03 3.55
N ALA A 110 0.14 -3.02 4.89
CA ALA A 110 1.30 -2.80 5.75
C ALA A 110 2.37 -3.89 5.56
N ASN A 111 1.97 -5.17 5.49
CA ASN A 111 2.92 -6.26 5.24
C ASN A 111 3.59 -6.16 3.88
N HIS A 112 2.82 -5.88 2.82
CA HIS A 112 3.36 -5.70 1.47
C HIS A 112 4.40 -4.57 1.43
N LEU A 113 4.11 -3.42 2.02
CA LEU A 113 5.09 -2.33 2.08
C LEU A 113 6.32 -2.68 2.89
N LEU A 114 6.18 -3.33 4.05
CA LEU A 114 7.32 -3.71 4.89
C LEU A 114 8.19 -4.77 4.19
N GLU A 115 7.60 -5.73 3.49
CA GLU A 115 8.35 -6.69 2.67
C GLU A 115 9.10 -5.96 1.54
N ALA A 116 8.46 -5.00 0.87
CA ALA A 116 9.11 -4.19 -0.15
C ALA A 116 10.28 -3.35 0.43
N TYR A 117 10.15 -2.78 1.63
CA TYR A 117 11.25 -2.07 2.30
C TYR A 117 12.40 -3.02 2.70
N SER A 118 12.10 -4.26 3.06
CA SER A 118 13.10 -5.27 3.43
C SER A 118 14.05 -5.64 2.28
N CYS A 119 13.66 -5.34 1.03
CA CYS A 119 14.53 -5.50 -0.14
C CYS A 119 15.62 -4.42 -0.22
N ASN A 120 15.44 -3.28 0.46
CA ASN A 120 16.34 -2.13 0.41
C ASN A 120 17.16 -1.94 1.69
N TYR A 121 16.71 -2.52 2.80
CA TYR A 121 17.29 -2.30 4.13
C TYR A 121 17.28 -3.59 4.95
N SER A 122 18.20 -3.72 5.89
CA SER A 122 18.11 -4.77 6.91
C SER A 122 16.95 -4.52 7.86
N GLU A 123 16.42 -5.59 8.47
CA GLU A 123 15.30 -5.51 9.42
C GLU A 123 15.54 -4.50 10.55
N GLU A 124 16.76 -4.45 11.08
CA GLU A 124 17.17 -3.54 12.15
C GLU A 124 17.10 -2.05 11.72
N GLU A 125 17.29 -1.76 10.43
CA GLU A 125 17.30 -0.41 9.89
C GLU A 125 15.89 0.11 9.57
N PHE A 126 15.00 -0.72 9.02
CA PHE A 126 13.70 -0.23 8.54
C PHE A 126 12.52 -0.53 9.45
N LEU A 127 12.50 -1.65 10.18
CA LEU A 127 11.26 -2.18 10.73
C LEU A 127 10.62 -1.24 11.77
N ALA A 128 11.38 -0.83 12.79
CA ALA A 128 10.85 0.04 13.84
C ALA A 128 10.46 1.44 13.32
N PRO A 129 11.29 2.13 12.50
CA PRO A 129 10.88 3.38 11.87
C PRO A 129 9.62 3.25 11.01
N LYS A 130 9.53 2.22 10.15
CA LYS A 130 8.37 2.05 9.25
C LYS A 130 7.10 1.61 9.95
N LEU A 131 7.19 0.80 11.01
CA LEU A 131 6.05 0.54 11.89
C LEU A 131 5.55 1.82 12.55
N THR A 132 6.46 2.69 13.01
CA THR A 132 6.10 3.99 13.60
C THR A 132 5.38 4.88 12.59
N GLU A 133 5.91 5.00 11.38
CA GLU A 133 5.28 5.77 10.28
C GLU A 133 3.87 5.25 9.97
N LEU A 134 3.69 3.93 9.85
CA LEU A 134 2.40 3.29 9.60
C LEU A 134 1.40 3.50 10.74
N VAL A 135 1.86 3.46 12.00
CA VAL A 135 1.02 3.80 13.16
C VAL A 135 0.58 5.27 13.10
N CYS A 136 1.48 6.20 12.75
CA CYS A 136 1.13 7.61 12.56
C CYS A 136 0.16 7.81 11.39
N LEU A 137 0.30 7.05 10.30
CA LEU A 137 -0.59 7.08 9.14
C LEU A 137 -2.04 6.76 9.54
N LEU A 138 -2.22 5.77 10.42
CA LEU A 138 -3.53 5.29 10.86
C LEU A 138 -4.08 6.00 12.11
N HIS A 139 -3.31 6.88 12.74
CA HIS A 139 -3.86 7.78 13.75
C HIS A 139 -4.70 8.89 13.10
N LYS A 140 -5.76 9.29 13.79
CA LYS A 140 -6.70 10.34 13.35
C LYS A 140 -6.05 11.71 13.35
#